data_AF-A0A915PKD7-F1
#
_entry.id   AF-A0A915PKD7-F1
#
_cell.length_a   1.000
_cell.length_b   1.000
_cell.length_c   1.000
_cell.angle_alpha   90.00
_cell.angle_beta   90.00
_cell.angle_gamma   90.00
#
_symmetry.space_group_name_H-M   'P 1'
#
loop_
_entity.id
_entity.type
_entity.pdbx_description
1 polymer ?
#
loop_
_entity_poly.entity_id
_entity_poly.type
_entity_poly.pdbx_seq_one_letter_code
_entity_poly.pdbx_strand_id
1 'polypeptide(L)'
;MILNYIGLKRCFRRSRTVRVPIVNEGRSEPIPAGLETLQLSAVEGLPEHYRQLLVAPEIDPYTVNRKDNGSVIIECGFCPKEFGTIKGWRIHAAKMHRQNGFCQKCGHFVDMPHANSAEEIAAVMELHSMEWCPQATKAEISERAAKRRRLELVGRNDEADHFFIPDAL
;
A
#
# COMPACT_ATOMS: atom_id res chain seq x y z
N MET A 1 27.49 6.59 36.58
CA MET A 1 26.44 5.54 36.50
C MET A 1 25.18 6.11 37.12
N ILE A 2 23.93 5.93 36.69
CA ILE A 2 23.24 5.24 35.60
C ILE A 2 21.77 5.73 35.72
N LEU A 3 21.12 6.02 34.58
CA LEU A 3 19.68 5.94 34.24
C LEU A 3 18.61 6.61 35.16
N ASN A 4 17.88 7.62 34.69
CA ASN A 4 16.70 7.61 33.79
C ASN A 4 15.38 7.16 34.45
N TYR A 5 14.49 8.13 34.67
CA TYR A 5 13.03 7.98 34.49
C TYR A 5 12.48 9.34 34.02
N ILE A 6 12.26 9.52 32.71
CA ILE A 6 11.46 10.64 32.18
C ILE A 6 10.08 10.09 31.88
N GLY A 7 9.12 10.59 32.66
CA GLY A 7 7.72 10.24 32.56
C GLY A 7 6.99 10.80 31.34
N LEU A 8 5.78 10.26 31.18
CA LEU A 8 4.72 10.63 30.25
C LEU A 8 4.72 12.10 29.83
N LYS A 9 4.71 12.35 28.51
CA LYS A 9 4.19 13.59 27.94
C LYS A 9 2.97 13.28 27.06
N ARG A 10 1.78 13.57 27.61
CA ARG A 10 0.50 13.68 26.89
C ARG A 10 0.63 14.76 25.81
N CYS A 11 0.34 14.41 24.56
CA CYS A 11 0.14 15.42 23.50
C CYS A 11 -1.23 16.09 23.69
N PHE A 12 -1.22 17.35 24.14
CA PHE A 12 -2.38 18.22 24.13
C PHE A 12 -2.59 18.79 22.72
N ARG A 13 -3.59 18.28 21.97
CA ARG A 13 -4.02 18.88 20.71
C ARG A 13 -4.81 20.16 21.01
N ARG A 14 -4.20 21.34 20.82
CA ARG A 14 -4.92 22.63 20.79
C ARG A 14 -5.78 22.68 19.52
N SER A 15 -7.09 22.56 19.68
CA SER A 15 -8.08 22.88 18.65
C SER A 15 -8.15 24.41 18.46
N ARG A 16 -7.67 24.92 17.32
CA ARG A 16 -8.02 26.26 16.83
C ARG A 16 -8.99 26.12 15.67
N THR A 17 -10.20 26.62 15.85
CA THR A 17 -11.23 26.72 14.82
C THR A 17 -10.91 27.92 13.94
N VAL A 18 -10.44 27.67 12.71
CA VAL A 18 -10.31 28.71 11.69
C VAL A 18 -11.63 28.78 10.92
N ARG A 19 -12.34 29.92 10.99
CA ARG A 19 -13.47 30.21 10.11
C ARG A 19 -12.91 30.74 8.80
N VAL A 20 -13.07 29.97 7.72
CA VAL A 20 -12.76 30.41 6.35
C VAL A 20 -14.02 31.07 5.78
N PRO A 21 -13.95 32.27 5.20
CA PRO A 21 -15.09 32.87 4.52
C PRO A 21 -15.38 32.12 3.20
N ILE A 22 -16.65 31.82 2.96
CA ILE A 22 -17.14 31.21 1.71
C ILE A 22 -17.16 32.29 0.64
N VAL A 23 -16.24 32.23 -0.32
CA VAL A 23 -16.37 32.91 -1.61
C VAL A 23 -17.07 31.94 -2.56
N ASN A 24 -18.16 32.43 -3.15
CA ASN A 24 -19.05 31.69 -4.04
C ASN A 24 -18.69 32.08 -5.47
N GLU A 25 -17.92 31.24 -6.17
CA GLU A 25 -17.61 31.43 -7.59
C GLU A 25 -17.80 30.12 -8.36
N GLY A 26 -18.66 30.19 -9.37
CA GLY A 26 -18.56 29.41 -10.60
C GLY A 26 -18.88 27.92 -10.50
N ARG A 27 -20.13 27.57 -10.83
CA ARG A 27 -20.55 26.23 -11.26
C ARG A 27 -19.54 25.67 -12.28
N SER A 28 -18.73 24.71 -11.85
CA SER A 28 -18.09 23.73 -12.74
C SER A 28 -18.80 22.41 -12.50
N GLU A 29 -19.37 21.88 -13.59
CA GLU A 29 -20.03 20.59 -13.66
C GLU A 29 -19.10 19.50 -13.08
N PRO A 30 -19.61 18.59 -12.22
CA PRO A 30 -18.77 17.56 -11.62
C PRO A 30 -18.38 16.54 -12.70
N ILE A 31 -17.12 16.59 -13.12
CA ILE A 31 -16.49 15.50 -13.86
C ILE A 31 -16.61 14.25 -12.98
N PRO A 32 -17.24 13.15 -13.44
CA PRO A 32 -17.32 11.95 -12.65
C PRO A 32 -15.90 11.45 -12.42
N ALA A 33 -15.45 11.46 -11.15
CA ALA A 33 -14.22 10.80 -10.77
C ALA A 33 -14.35 9.32 -11.17
N GLY A 34 -13.69 8.97 -12.28
CA GLY A 34 -13.56 7.59 -12.71
C GLY A 34 -13.09 6.77 -11.52
N LEU A 35 -13.88 5.79 -11.13
CA LEU A 35 -13.52 4.84 -10.10
C LEU A 35 -12.19 4.23 -10.54
N GLU A 36 -11.13 4.51 -9.79
CA GLU A 36 -9.88 3.78 -9.84
C GLU A 36 -10.19 2.33 -9.44
N THR A 37 -10.67 1.54 -10.40
CA THR A 37 -10.36 0.12 -10.48
C THR A 37 -8.86 0.01 -10.23
N LEU A 38 -8.45 -0.85 -9.28
CA LEU A 38 -7.07 -1.33 -9.25
C LEU A 38 -6.68 -1.57 -10.71
N GLN A 39 -5.78 -0.75 -11.24
CA GLN A 39 -5.09 -1.10 -12.45
C GLN A 39 -4.37 -2.38 -12.05
N LEU A 40 -4.93 -3.54 -12.42
CA LEU A 40 -4.31 -4.84 -12.19
C LEU A 40 -2.93 -4.69 -12.81
N SER A 41 -1.96 -4.61 -11.93
CA SER A 41 -0.76 -3.85 -12.22
C SER A 41 0.12 -4.72 -13.05
N ALA A 42 0.49 -4.23 -14.23
CA ALA A 42 1.45 -4.89 -15.07
C ALA A 42 2.69 -5.19 -14.20
N VAL A 43 2.93 -6.48 -13.96
CA VAL A 43 4.16 -7.02 -13.37
C VAL A 43 5.33 -6.87 -14.36
N GLU A 44 5.06 -6.25 -15.52
CA GLU A 44 6.02 -5.84 -16.54
C GLU A 44 7.10 -4.93 -15.93
N GLY A 45 8.36 -5.25 -16.22
CA GLY A 45 9.53 -4.56 -15.67
C GLY A 45 10.05 -5.09 -14.33
N LEU A 46 9.28 -5.90 -13.59
CA LEU A 46 9.78 -6.53 -12.36
C LEU A 46 10.79 -7.67 -12.69
N PRO A 47 11.94 -7.77 -11.98
CA PRO A 47 12.88 -8.88 -12.14
C PRO A 47 12.22 -10.24 -11.98
N GLU A 48 12.64 -11.23 -12.79
CA GLU A 48 12.00 -12.55 -12.88
C GLU A 48 11.84 -13.24 -11.52
N HIS A 49 12.86 -13.18 -10.66
CA HIS A 49 12.81 -13.81 -9.33
C HIS A 49 11.72 -13.22 -8.43
N TYR A 50 11.37 -11.93 -8.57
CA TYR A 50 10.25 -11.34 -7.85
C TYR A 50 8.91 -11.63 -8.53
N ARG A 51 8.88 -11.76 -9.87
CA ARG A 51 7.67 -12.13 -10.60
C ARG A 51 7.16 -13.50 -10.19
N GLN A 52 8.06 -14.46 -10.05
CA GLN A 52 7.74 -15.82 -9.63
C GLN A 52 7.15 -15.88 -8.21
N LEU A 53 7.41 -14.88 -7.37
CA LEU A 53 6.85 -14.76 -6.04
C LEU A 53 5.49 -14.05 -6.01
N LEU A 54 4.97 -13.54 -7.15
CA LEU A 54 3.66 -12.91 -7.20
C LEU A 54 2.62 -13.87 -7.78
N VAL A 55 1.64 -14.21 -6.95
CA VAL A 55 0.52 -15.07 -7.33
C VAL A 55 -0.73 -14.20 -7.46
N ALA A 56 -1.35 -14.24 -8.65
CA ALA A 56 -2.63 -13.58 -8.87
C ALA A 56 -3.72 -14.27 -8.05
N PRO A 57 -4.61 -13.51 -7.39
CA PRO A 57 -5.72 -14.09 -6.66
C PRO A 57 -6.70 -14.78 -7.63
N GLU A 58 -7.23 -15.95 -7.27
CA GLU A 58 -8.24 -16.66 -8.09
C GLU A 58 -9.59 -15.95 -8.13
N ILE A 59 -9.85 -15.10 -7.13
CA ILE A 59 -11.08 -14.30 -7.01
C ILE A 59 -10.72 -12.82 -7.02
N ASP A 60 -11.66 -11.99 -7.49
CA ASP A 60 -11.49 -10.54 -7.44
C ASP A 60 -11.30 -10.07 -5.99
N PRO A 61 -10.24 -9.27 -5.69
CA PRO A 61 -10.00 -8.79 -4.32
C PRO A 61 -11.16 -7.99 -3.73
N TYR A 62 -11.94 -7.33 -4.59
CA TYR A 62 -13.20 -6.69 -4.24
C TYR A 62 -14.13 -6.62 -5.44
N THR A 63 -15.43 -6.50 -5.17
CA THR A 63 -16.45 -6.16 -6.16
C THR A 63 -17.03 -4.77 -5.85
N VAL A 64 -17.54 -4.08 -6.87
CA VAL A 64 -18.16 -2.75 -6.72
C VAL A 64 -19.62 -2.83 -7.13
N ASN A 65 -20.52 -2.77 -6.15
CA ASN A 65 -21.96 -2.82 -6.36
C ASN A 65 -22.55 -1.41 -6.29
N ARG A 66 -23.12 -0.95 -7.41
CA ARG A 66 -23.82 0.33 -7.52
C ARG A 66 -25.31 0.10 -7.34
N LYS A 67 -25.92 0.76 -6.36
CA LYS A 67 -27.36 0.69 -6.10
C LYS A 67 -28.10 1.76 -6.89
N ASP A 68 -29.39 1.53 -7.13
CA ASP A 68 -30.29 2.45 -7.86
C ASP A 68 -30.38 3.85 -7.22
N ASN A 69 -30.17 3.94 -5.91
CA ASN A 69 -30.13 5.19 -5.16
C ASN A 69 -28.79 5.96 -5.30
N GLY A 70 -27.90 5.52 -6.20
CA GLY A 70 -26.59 6.13 -6.42
C GLY A 70 -25.52 5.78 -5.38
N SER A 71 -25.86 5.02 -4.33
CA SER A 71 -24.86 4.55 -3.36
C SER A 71 -23.99 3.44 -3.95
N VAL A 72 -22.73 3.41 -3.52
CA VAL A 72 -21.75 2.40 -3.93
C VAL A 72 -21.35 1.58 -2.71
N ILE A 73 -21.41 0.26 -2.83
CA ILE A 73 -20.90 -0.69 -1.85
C ILE A 73 -19.72 -1.44 -2.48
N ILE A 74 -18.66 -1.59 -1.71
CA ILE A 74 -17.47 -2.36 -2.08
C ILE A 74 -17.40 -3.55 -1.15
N GLU A 75 -17.52 -4.73 -1.72
CA GLU A 75 -17.49 -6.00 -0.98
C GLU A 75 -16.08 -6.57 -1.05
N CYS A 76 -15.55 -7.05 0.08
CA CYS A 76 -14.28 -7.74 0.09
C CYS A 76 -14.43 -9.14 -0.52
N GLY A 77 -13.58 -9.52 -1.48
CA GLY A 77 -13.62 -10.85 -2.08
C GLY A 77 -13.22 -11.96 -1.12
N PHE A 78 -12.42 -11.65 -0.10
CA PHE A 78 -11.83 -12.64 0.81
C PHE A 78 -12.62 -12.86 2.11
N CYS A 79 -13.57 -11.98 2.45
CA CYS A 79 -14.35 -12.08 3.68
C CYS A 79 -15.68 -11.29 3.59
N PRO A 80 -16.67 -11.52 4.46
CA PRO A 80 -18.00 -10.92 4.34
C PRO A 80 -18.07 -9.44 4.81
N LYS A 81 -17.02 -8.64 4.57
CA LYS A 81 -16.95 -7.23 4.96
C LYS A 81 -17.24 -6.32 3.77
N GLU A 82 -17.99 -5.26 4.05
CA GLU A 82 -18.40 -4.25 3.07
C GLU A 82 -17.91 -2.85 3.47
N PHE A 83 -17.70 -2.01 2.46
CA PHE A 83 -17.19 -0.66 2.63
C PHE A 83 -17.92 0.31 1.70
N GLY A 84 -18.19 1.52 2.18
CA GLY A 84 -18.72 2.60 1.33
C GLY A 84 -17.66 3.27 0.45
N THR A 85 -16.36 2.95 0.63
CA THR A 85 -15.26 3.57 -0.14
C THR A 85 -14.13 2.59 -0.38
N ILE A 86 -13.42 2.74 -1.52
CA ILE A 86 -12.24 1.92 -1.86
C ILE A 86 -11.15 2.13 -0.82
N LYS A 87 -10.99 3.37 -0.34
CA LYS A 87 -10.05 3.68 0.75
C LYS A 87 -10.33 2.86 2.02
N GLY A 88 -11.60 2.71 2.40
CA GLY A 88 -12.00 1.86 3.53
C GLY A 88 -11.60 0.41 3.32
N TRP A 89 -11.89 -0.13 2.14
CA TRP A 89 -11.48 -1.49 1.76
C TRP A 89 -9.95 -1.67 1.78
N ARG A 90 -9.18 -0.72 1.22
CA ARG A 90 -7.70 -0.77 1.21
C ARG A 90 -7.11 -0.86 2.62
N ILE A 91 -7.64 -0.07 3.57
CA ILE A 91 -7.21 -0.11 4.98
C ILE A 91 -7.51 -1.48 5.61
N HIS A 92 -8.70 -2.02 5.32
CA HIS A 92 -9.07 -3.35 5.79
C HIS A 92 -8.16 -4.44 5.22
N ALA A 93 -7.95 -4.46 3.90
CA ALA A 93 -7.10 -5.45 3.23
C ALA A 93 -5.66 -5.40 3.74
N ALA A 94 -5.10 -4.19 3.94
CA ALA A 94 -3.76 -4.00 4.51
C ALA A 94 -3.61 -4.56 5.94
N LYS A 95 -4.70 -4.61 6.72
CA LYS A 95 -4.67 -5.10 8.10
C LYS A 95 -5.01 -6.58 8.21
N MET A 96 -6.05 -7.02 7.50
CA MET A 96 -6.64 -8.35 7.68
C MET A 96 -6.09 -9.39 6.70
N HIS A 97 -5.76 -8.99 5.47
CA HIS A 97 -5.34 -9.93 4.42
C HIS A 97 -3.84 -9.91 4.16
N ARG A 98 -3.12 -8.92 4.72
CA ARG A 98 -1.65 -8.91 4.75
C ARG A 98 -1.07 -10.14 5.44
N GLN A 99 -1.71 -10.64 6.49
CA GLN A 99 -1.31 -11.87 7.19
C GLN A 99 -1.48 -13.13 6.34
N ASN A 100 -2.24 -13.05 5.26
CA ASN A 100 -2.42 -14.13 4.29
C ASN A 100 -1.48 -13.94 3.08
N GLY A 101 -0.54 -13.00 3.15
CA GLY A 101 0.35 -12.68 2.03
C GLY A 101 -0.24 -11.72 0.98
N PHE A 102 -1.45 -11.19 1.17
CA PHE A 102 -2.07 -10.30 0.18
C PHE A 102 -1.54 -8.87 0.29
N CYS A 103 -1.06 -8.32 -0.83
CA CYS A 103 -0.66 -6.92 -0.94
C CYS A 103 -1.76 -6.09 -1.63
N GLN A 104 -2.48 -5.27 -0.86
CA GLN A 104 -3.55 -4.41 -1.43
C GLN A 104 -3.06 -3.35 -2.43
N LYS A 105 -1.75 -3.06 -2.46
CA LYS A 105 -1.18 -2.09 -3.41
C LYS A 105 -1.09 -2.66 -4.82
N CYS A 106 -0.49 -3.85 -4.97
CA CYS A 106 -0.33 -4.50 -6.27
C CYS A 106 -1.43 -5.53 -6.59
N GLY A 107 -2.28 -5.88 -5.62
CA GLY A 107 -3.38 -6.82 -5.84
C GLY A 107 -2.96 -8.29 -5.94
N HIS A 108 -1.75 -8.65 -5.54
CA HIS A 108 -1.21 -10.01 -5.61
C HIS A 108 -0.98 -10.60 -4.23
N PHE A 109 -0.97 -11.93 -4.15
CA PHE A 109 -0.37 -12.66 -3.04
C PHE A 109 1.14 -12.78 -3.26
N VAL A 110 1.91 -12.64 -2.19
CA VAL A 110 3.33 -12.97 -2.19
C VAL A 110 3.47 -14.44 -1.80
N ASP A 111 4.08 -15.25 -2.65
CA ASP A 111 4.45 -16.62 -2.31
C ASP A 111 5.61 -16.61 -1.31
N MET A 112 5.47 -17.38 -0.24
CA MET A 112 6.35 -17.35 0.93
C MET A 112 6.62 -18.78 1.44
N PRO A 113 7.31 -19.62 0.64
CA PRO A 113 7.49 -21.05 0.96
C PRO A 113 8.24 -21.31 2.28
N HIS A 114 8.93 -20.29 2.82
CA HIS A 114 9.72 -20.39 4.05
C HIS A 114 9.10 -19.68 5.26
N ALA A 115 7.98 -18.96 5.10
CA ALA A 115 7.32 -18.28 6.21
C ALA A 115 6.30 -19.21 6.87
N ASN A 116 6.58 -19.60 8.11
CA ASN A 116 5.78 -20.54 8.88
C ASN A 116 5.10 -19.89 10.10
N SER A 117 5.34 -18.60 10.33
CA SER A 117 4.79 -17.82 11.44
C SER A 117 4.22 -16.48 10.97
N ALA A 118 3.36 -15.89 11.80
CA ALA A 118 2.77 -14.57 11.52
C ALA A 118 3.84 -13.47 11.45
N GLU A 119 4.89 -13.59 12.26
CA GLU A 119 6.03 -12.69 12.31
C GLU A 119 6.87 -12.78 11.03
N GLU A 120 7.15 -14.00 10.54
CA GLU A 120 7.86 -14.20 9.27
C GLU A 120 7.03 -13.67 8.09
N ILE A 121 5.72 -13.94 8.06
CA ILE A 121 4.83 -13.39 7.02
C ILE A 121 4.86 -11.86 7.07
N ALA A 122 4.76 -11.27 8.27
CA ALA A 122 4.79 -9.82 8.42
C ALA A 122 6.10 -9.21 7.90
N ALA A 123 7.24 -9.85 8.19
CA ALA A 123 8.56 -9.44 7.73
C ALA A 123 8.68 -9.54 6.19
N VAL A 124 8.29 -10.67 5.59
CA VAL A 124 8.33 -10.83 4.13
C VAL A 124 7.42 -9.82 3.43
N MET A 125 6.23 -9.58 3.98
CA MET A 125 5.31 -8.57 3.44
C MET A 125 5.81 -7.14 3.62
N GLU A 126 6.64 -6.87 4.63
CA GLU A 126 7.30 -5.57 4.81
C GLU A 126 8.39 -5.37 3.76
N LEU A 127 9.26 -6.37 3.57
CA LEU A 127 10.27 -6.39 2.51
C LEU A 127 9.61 -6.21 1.13
N HIS A 128 8.57 -6.98 0.82
CA HIS A 128 7.79 -6.79 -0.41
C HIS A 128 7.33 -5.34 -0.58
N SER A 129 6.64 -4.78 0.41
CA SER A 129 6.13 -3.41 0.30
C SER A 129 7.25 -2.39 0.08
N MET A 130 8.36 -2.53 0.79
CA MET A 130 9.42 -1.52 0.85
C MET A 130 10.46 -1.65 -0.25
N GLU A 131 10.76 -2.86 -0.72
CA GLU A 131 11.91 -3.13 -1.59
C GLU A 131 11.50 -3.39 -3.02
N TRP A 132 10.38 -4.08 -3.26
CA TRP A 132 10.08 -4.57 -4.61
C TRP A 132 8.62 -4.59 -5.07
N CYS A 133 7.67 -4.13 -4.27
CA CYS A 133 6.28 -3.98 -4.72
C CYS A 133 6.22 -3.10 -5.98
N PRO A 134 5.59 -3.56 -7.07
CA PRO A 134 5.54 -2.83 -8.35
C PRO A 134 4.61 -1.61 -8.30
N GLN A 135 3.68 -1.58 -7.35
CA GLN A 135 2.78 -0.45 -7.10
C GLN A 135 3.21 0.39 -5.89
N ALA A 136 4.51 0.43 -5.62
CA ALA A 136 5.05 1.34 -4.62
C ALA A 136 4.88 2.80 -5.06
N THR A 137 4.65 3.67 -4.08
CA THR A 137 4.48 5.10 -4.32
C THR A 137 5.80 5.72 -4.80
N LYS A 138 5.72 6.86 -5.50
CA LYS A 138 6.93 7.61 -5.92
C LYS A 138 7.88 7.94 -4.75
N ALA A 139 7.34 8.19 -3.56
CA ALA A 139 8.14 8.42 -2.36
C ALA A 139 8.91 7.15 -1.95
N GLU A 140 8.25 5.99 -1.96
CA GLU A 140 8.88 4.70 -1.68
C GLU A 140 9.94 4.36 -2.74
N ILE A 141 9.66 4.58 -4.03
CA ILE A 141 10.66 4.38 -5.10
C ILE A 141 11.88 5.30 -4.92
N SER A 142 11.67 6.57 -4.57
CA SER A 142 12.78 7.50 -4.26
C SER A 142 13.60 7.02 -3.07
N GLU A 143 12.95 6.48 -2.03
CA GLU A 143 13.64 5.90 -0.88
C GLU A 143 14.47 4.66 -1.26
N ARG A 144 13.93 3.78 -2.11
CA ARG A 144 14.65 2.63 -2.68
C ARG A 144 15.89 3.08 -3.45
N ALA A 145 15.75 4.06 -4.34
CA ALA A 145 16.87 4.61 -5.10
C ALA A 145 17.95 5.22 -4.20
N ALA A 146 17.55 5.96 -3.17
CA ALA A 146 18.49 6.51 -2.20
C ALA A 146 19.21 5.42 -1.39
N LYS A 147 18.50 4.35 -0.99
CA LYS A 147 19.09 3.18 -0.30
C LYS A 147 20.07 2.43 -1.20
N ARG A 148 19.65 2.09 -2.42
CA ARG A 148 20.47 1.42 -3.44
C ARG A 148 21.78 2.17 -3.68
N ARG A 149 21.70 3.47 -3.97
CA ARG A 149 22.87 4.33 -4.18
C ARG A 149 23.83 4.34 -2.99
N ARG A 150 23.32 4.33 -1.75
CA ARG A 150 24.18 4.28 -0.55
C ARG A 150 24.93 2.95 -0.44
N LEU A 151 24.30 1.84 -0.80
CA LEU A 151 24.90 0.51 -0.77
C LEU A 151 25.97 0.35 -1.86
N GLU A 152 25.69 0.82 -3.07
CA GLU A 152 26.65 0.85 -4.19
C GLU A 152 27.92 1.63 -3.83
N LEU A 153 27.78 2.79 -3.16
CA LEU A 153 28.91 3.62 -2.73
C LEU A 153 29.84 2.93 -1.72
N VAL A 154 29.34 1.97 -0.94
CA VAL A 154 30.14 1.18 0.01
C VAL A 154 30.50 -0.21 -0.53
N GLY A 155 30.26 -0.46 -1.82
CA GLY A 155 30.60 -1.72 -2.49
C GLY A 155 29.65 -2.90 -2.20
N ARG A 156 28.50 -2.67 -1.57
CA ARG A 156 27.50 -3.70 -1.22
C ARG A 156 26.46 -3.85 -2.34
N ASN A 157 26.93 -4.20 -3.54
CA ASN A 157 26.09 -4.23 -4.74
C ASN A 157 25.05 -5.36 -4.70
N ASP A 158 25.38 -6.49 -4.08
CA ASP A 158 24.48 -7.62 -3.85
C ASP A 158 23.23 -7.21 -3.05
N GLU A 159 23.41 -6.43 -1.99
CA GLU A 159 22.28 -5.90 -1.23
C GLU A 159 21.55 -4.77 -1.95
N ALA A 160 22.26 -4.01 -2.77
CA ALA A 160 21.69 -2.93 -3.57
C ALA A 160 20.68 -3.49 -4.59
N ASP A 161 20.96 -4.67 -5.16
CA ASP A 161 20.13 -5.31 -6.19
C ASP A 161 18.77 -5.80 -5.68
N HIS A 162 18.58 -5.92 -4.36
CA HIS A 162 17.26 -6.21 -3.77
C HIS A 162 16.25 -5.06 -3.93
N PHE A 163 16.71 -3.83 -4.16
CA PHE A 163 15.84 -2.67 -4.30
C PHE A 163 15.39 -2.50 -5.75
N PHE A 164 14.18 -2.97 -6.06
CA PHE A 164 13.59 -2.77 -7.38
C PHE A 164 13.16 -1.31 -7.58
N ILE A 165 13.70 -0.70 -8.63
CA ILE A 165 13.42 0.65 -9.09
C ILE A 165 12.96 0.52 -10.54
N PRO A 166 11.71 0.88 -10.88
CA PRO A 166 11.23 0.87 -12.25
C PRO A 166 12.05 1.82 -13.14
N ASP A 167 12.28 1.44 -14.40
CA ASP A 167 13.05 2.24 -15.37
C ASP A 167 12.34 3.55 -15.78
N ALA A 168 11.05 3.72 -15.45
CA ALA A 168 10.27 4.92 -15.72
C ALA A 168 9.46 5.37 -14.48
N LEU A 169 9.53 6.66 -14.16
CA LEU A 169 8.70 7.38 -13.18
C LEU A 169 8.05 8.61 -13.80
#